data_AF-A0A7S3RKL2-F1
#
_entry.id   AF-A0A7S3RKL2-F1
#
_cell.length_a   1.000
_cell.length_b   1.000
_cell.length_c   1.000
_cell.angle_alpha   90.00
_cell.angle_beta   90.00
_cell.angle_gamma   90.00
#
_symmetry.space_group_name_H-M   'P 1'
#
loop_
_entity.id
_entity.type
_entity.pdbx_description
1 polymer ?
#
loop_
_entity_poly.entity_id
_entity_poly.type
_entity_poly.pdbx_seq_one_letter_code
_entity_poly.pdbx_strand_id
1 'polypeptide(L)'
;RFRSVHSSALRKMSIWAGQPARVQGRDIVFFRFEGKVFASDALCPHQGAHLWEGEIGDIEDMVTGRHCFVTCPVHKFQFDLATGALLEGGHGAQGCKPLRT
;
A
#
# COMPACT_ATOMS: atom_id res chain seq x y z
N ARG A 1 -0.83 -5.07 -31.21
CA ARG A 1 -0.43 -4.07 -30.19
C ARG A 1 -1.34 -4.23 -28.97
N PHE A 2 -0.94 -5.04 -27.99
CA PHE A 2 -1.74 -5.37 -26.81
C PHE A 2 -1.38 -4.42 -25.66
N ARG A 3 -2.21 -3.40 -25.38
CA ARG A 3 -2.03 -2.49 -24.23
C ARG A 3 -3.15 -2.59 -23.18
N SER A 4 -4.03 -3.59 -23.29
CA SER A 4 -5.35 -3.50 -22.63
C SER A 4 -5.54 -4.40 -21.40
N VAL A 5 -4.61 -5.30 -21.06
CA VAL A 5 -4.86 -6.31 -20.01
C VAL A 5 -4.54 -5.80 -18.59
N HIS A 6 -3.57 -4.88 -18.44
CA HIS A 6 -3.12 -4.42 -17.11
C HIS A 6 -4.15 -3.52 -16.40
N SER A 7 -5.01 -2.79 -17.12
CA SER A 7 -5.98 -1.86 -16.52
C SER A 7 -7.26 -2.52 -16.03
N SER A 8 -7.61 -3.71 -16.55
CA SER A 8 -8.85 -4.40 -16.20
C SER A 8 -8.85 -4.90 -14.75
N ALA A 9 -7.69 -5.32 -14.23
CA ALA A 9 -7.56 -5.72 -12.83
C ALA A 9 -7.74 -4.53 -11.88
N LEU A 10 -7.10 -3.39 -12.19
CA LEU A 10 -7.19 -2.15 -11.39
C LEU A 10 -8.60 -1.53 -11.37
N ARG A 11 -9.43 -1.83 -12.37
CA ARG A 11 -10.83 -1.38 -12.44
C ARG A 11 -11.79 -2.25 -11.64
N LYS A 12 -11.37 -3.45 -11.23
CA LYS A 12 -12.19 -4.45 -10.51
C LYS A 12 -11.85 -4.53 -9.01
N MET A 13 -10.94 -3.69 -8.52
CA MET A 13 -10.57 -3.66 -7.11
C MET A 13 -11.76 -3.17 -6.27
N SER A 14 -12.27 -4.04 -5.40
CA SER A 14 -13.21 -3.69 -4.34
C SER A 14 -12.50 -2.88 -3.24
N ILE A 15 -13.23 -2.42 -2.23
CA ILE A 15 -12.80 -1.68 -1.03
C ILE A 15 -11.63 -2.30 -0.20
N TRP A 16 -11.01 -3.38 -0.69
CA TRP A 16 -9.87 -4.07 -0.09
C TRP A 16 -8.57 -3.54 -0.71
N ALA A 17 -7.50 -3.45 0.07
CA ALA A 17 -6.40 -2.53 -0.23
C ALA A 17 -5.76 -2.68 -1.62
N GLY A 18 -5.50 -3.89 -2.10
CA GLY A 18 -4.59 -4.05 -3.24
C GLY A 18 -4.82 -5.22 -4.17
N GLN A 19 -4.28 -5.12 -5.38
CA GLN A 19 -4.17 -6.21 -6.34
C GLN A 19 -2.72 -6.70 -6.36
N PRO A 20 -2.41 -7.89 -5.83
CA PRO A 20 -1.05 -8.42 -5.85
C PRO A 20 -0.63 -8.84 -7.25
N ALA A 21 0.67 -8.72 -7.54
CA ALA A 21 1.29 -9.16 -8.78
C ALA A 21 2.75 -9.56 -8.53
N ARG A 22 3.26 -10.47 -9.36
CA ARG A 22 4.68 -10.83 -9.35
C ARG A 22 5.38 -10.21 -10.56
N VAL A 23 6.37 -9.35 -10.32
CA VAL A 23 7.10 -8.63 -11.36
C VAL A 23 8.60 -8.88 -11.17
N GLN A 24 9.25 -9.45 -12.19
CA GLN A 24 10.69 -9.77 -12.17
C GLN A 24 11.14 -10.50 -10.89
N GLY A 25 10.34 -11.46 -10.44
CA GLY A 25 10.64 -12.26 -9.24
C GLY A 25 10.31 -11.60 -7.90
N ARG A 26 9.81 -10.36 -7.89
CA ARG A 26 9.39 -9.63 -6.69
C ARG A 26 7.87 -9.62 -6.56
N ASP A 27 7.38 -9.83 -5.35
CA ASP A 27 5.97 -9.72 -5.03
C ASP A 27 5.64 -8.26 -4.73
N ILE A 28 4.82 -7.67 -5.58
CA ILE A 28 4.35 -6.29 -5.48
C ILE A 28 2.84 -6.27 -5.33
N VAL A 29 2.31 -5.16 -4.84
CA VAL A 29 0.89 -4.90 -4.74
C VAL A 29 0.58 -3.54 -5.34
N PHE A 30 -0.48 -3.48 -6.13
CA PHE A 30 -1.01 -2.23 -6.66
C PHE A 30 -2.20 -1.77 -5.83
N PHE A 31 -2.17 -0.53 -5.37
CA PHE A 31 -3.28 0.14 -4.70
C PHE A 31 -3.91 1.15 -5.64
N ARG A 32 -5.22 1.36 -5.52
CA ARG A 32 -5.91 2.42 -6.26
C ARG A 32 -6.72 3.27 -5.30
N PHE A 33 -6.39 4.55 -5.23
CA PHE A 33 -7.07 5.52 -4.38
C PHE A 33 -7.32 6.80 -5.17
N GLU A 34 -8.56 7.28 -5.18
CA GLU A 34 -9.00 8.49 -5.92
C GLU A 34 -8.49 8.58 -7.37
N GLY A 35 -8.50 7.45 -8.09
CA GLY A 35 -8.06 7.39 -9.48
C GLY A 35 -6.55 7.36 -9.69
N LYS A 36 -5.73 7.54 -8.63
CA LYS A 36 -4.29 7.31 -8.65
C LYS A 36 -3.99 5.84 -8.37
N VAL A 37 -2.88 5.35 -8.94
CA VAL A 37 -2.38 3.99 -8.72
C VAL A 37 -1.02 4.09 -8.05
N PHE A 38 -0.86 3.32 -6.98
CA PHE A 38 0.38 3.20 -6.23
C PHE A 38 0.87 1.77 -6.31
N ALA A 39 2.18 1.57 -6.16
CA ALA A 39 2.79 0.26 -6.09
C ALA A 39 3.64 0.19 -4.82
N SER A 40 3.76 -1.00 -4.24
CA SER A 40 4.75 -1.27 -3.21
C SER A 40 5.13 -2.74 -3.19
N ASP A 41 6.13 -3.09 -2.38
CA ASP A 41 6.34 -4.47 -1.96
C ASP A 41 5.05 -5.01 -1.32
N ALA A 42 4.73 -6.28 -1.58
CA ALA A 42 3.45 -6.87 -1.19
C ALA A 42 3.33 -7.20 0.30
N LEU A 43 4.47 -7.26 1.00
CA LEU A 43 4.58 -7.68 2.38
C LEU A 43 4.88 -6.49 3.28
N CYS A 44 4.25 -6.47 4.45
CA CYS A 44 4.49 -5.47 5.47
C CYS A 44 5.96 -5.55 5.93
N PRO A 45 6.72 -4.44 5.91
CA PRO A 45 8.14 -4.43 6.26
C PRO A 45 8.40 -4.69 7.76
N HIS A 46 7.35 -4.77 8.58
CA HIS A 46 7.45 -5.17 9.98
C HIS A 46 7.65 -6.68 10.15
N GLN A 47 6.64 -7.49 9.78
CA GLN A 47 6.63 -8.95 10.00
C GLN A 47 6.00 -9.74 8.84
N GLY A 48 5.95 -9.14 7.64
CA GLY A 48 5.61 -9.88 6.42
C GLY A 48 4.12 -10.10 6.15
N ALA A 49 3.21 -9.43 6.87
CA ALA A 49 1.77 -9.51 6.59
C ALA A 49 1.43 -9.03 5.18
N HIS A 50 0.45 -9.66 4.53
CA HIS A 50 0.01 -9.31 3.18
C HIS A 50 -0.70 -7.95 3.17
N LEU A 51 -0.13 -6.96 2.48
CA LEU A 51 -0.71 -5.61 2.44
C LEU A 51 -1.94 -5.51 1.54
N TRP A 52 -2.14 -6.43 0.60
CA TRP A 52 -3.35 -6.45 -0.24
C TRP A 52 -4.62 -6.82 0.53
N GLU A 53 -4.49 -7.43 1.71
CA GLU A 53 -5.58 -7.74 2.64
C GLU A 53 -5.88 -6.59 3.62
N GLY A 54 -5.10 -5.51 3.54
CA GLY A 54 -5.27 -4.32 4.38
C GLY A 54 -6.42 -3.42 3.94
N GLU A 55 -6.42 -2.22 4.52
CA GLU A 55 -7.34 -1.13 4.16
C GLU A 55 -6.54 0.04 3.59
N ILE A 56 -7.11 0.76 2.62
CA ILE A 56 -6.55 2.01 2.12
C ILE A 56 -7.36 3.18 2.67
N GLY A 57 -6.67 4.27 2.98
CA GLY A 57 -7.29 5.49 3.47
C GLY A 57 -6.43 6.70 3.17
N ASP A 58 -6.88 7.84 3.64
CA ASP A 58 -6.15 9.09 3.59
C ASP A 58 -6.26 9.85 4.91
N ILE A 59 -5.26 10.69 5.15
CA ILE A 59 -5.20 11.58 6.30
C ILE A 59 -4.71 12.95 5.83
N GLU A 60 -5.33 14.01 6.34
CA GLU A 60 -4.89 15.39 6.13
C GLU A 60 -4.04 15.81 7.32
N ASP A 61 -2.72 15.90 7.11
CA ASP A 61 -1.79 16.49 8.07
C ASP A 61 -1.71 18.01 7.85
N MET A 62 -1.81 18.78 8.93
CA MET A 62 -1.86 20.25 8.85
C MET A 62 -0.54 20.89 8.42
N VAL A 63 0.57 20.14 8.46
CA VAL A 63 1.92 20.58 8.12
C VAL A 63 2.37 19.98 6.78
N THR A 64 2.20 18.67 6.59
CA THR A 64 2.70 17.94 5.41
C THR A 64 1.65 17.72 4.33
N GLY A 65 0.37 18.02 4.62
CA GLY A 65 -0.75 17.93 3.69
C GLY A 65 -1.37 16.53 3.64
N ARG A 66 -2.01 16.23 2.51
CA ARG A 66 -2.75 14.97 2.32
C ARG A 66 -1.82 13.79 2.06
N HIS A 67 -1.99 12.74 2.84
CA HIS A 67 -1.32 11.45 2.68
C HIS A 67 -2.33 10.37 2.32
N CYS A 68 -1.97 9.49 1.38
CA CYS A 68 -2.73 8.27 1.09
C CYS A 68 -1.94 7.10 1.64
N PHE A 69 -2.57 6.20 2.40
CA PHE A 69 -1.86 5.14 3.09
C PHE A 69 -2.53 3.77 2.95
N VAL A 70 -1.76 2.73 3.23
CA VAL A 70 -2.26 1.37 3.47
C VAL A 70 -2.05 1.00 4.94
N THR A 71 -3.11 0.46 5.54
CA THR A 71 -3.11 -0.08 6.91
C THR A 71 -2.83 -1.58 6.87
N CYS A 72 -1.77 -2.01 7.52
CA CYS A 72 -1.45 -3.42 7.70
C CYS A 72 -2.60 -4.14 8.44
N PRO A 73 -3.13 -5.26 7.93
CA PRO A 73 -4.30 -5.91 8.51
C PRO A 73 -4.04 -6.48 9.92
N VAL A 74 -2.79 -6.81 10.24
CA VAL A 74 -2.38 -7.44 11.50
C VAL A 74 -2.09 -6.41 12.58
N HIS A 75 -1.09 -5.55 12.38
CA HIS A 75 -0.58 -4.64 13.41
C HIS A 75 -1.12 -3.21 13.29
N LYS A 76 -1.95 -2.94 12.28
CA LYS A 76 -2.57 -1.63 12.01
C LYS A 76 -1.59 -0.50 11.74
N PHE A 77 -0.37 -0.83 11.32
CA PHE A 77 0.63 0.16 10.89
C PHE A 77 0.20 0.78 9.57
N GLN A 78 0.27 2.09 9.48
CA GLN A 78 -0.08 2.87 8.30
C GLN A 78 1.18 3.28 7.56
N PHE A 79 1.24 2.94 6.27
CA PHE A 79 2.35 3.31 5.41
C PHE A 79 1.86 4.23 4.30
N ASP A 80 2.51 5.37 4.15
CA ASP A 80 2.25 6.29 3.06
C ASP A 80 2.57 5.62 1.71
N LEU A 81 1.61 5.62 0.80
CA LEU A 81 1.68 4.94 -0.50
C LEU A 81 2.55 5.69 -1.53
N ALA A 82 2.88 6.96 -1.30
CA ALA A 82 3.73 7.75 -2.19
C ALA A 82 5.20 7.66 -1.77
N THR A 83 5.48 7.69 -0.47
CA THR A 83 6.82 7.82 0.11
C THR A 83 7.30 6.55 0.81
N GLY A 84 6.39 5.66 1.19
CA GLY A 84 6.70 4.47 1.97
C GLY A 84 6.90 4.74 3.47
N ALA A 85 6.79 6.00 3.91
CA ALA A 85 6.99 6.38 5.30
C ALA A 85 5.96 5.71 6.21
N LEU A 86 6.40 5.28 7.40
CA LEU A 86 5.48 4.87 8.46
C LEU A 86 4.82 6.13 9.03
N LEU A 87 3.51 6.25 8.87
CA LEU A 87 2.71 7.37 9.38
C LEU A 87 2.28 7.10 10.82
N GLU A 88 1.72 5.92 11.07
CA GLU A 88 1.28 5.47 12.40
C GLU A 88 1.68 4.02 12.65
N GLY A 89 2.23 3.72 13.83
CA GLY A 89 2.67 2.36 14.17
C GLY A 89 2.64 1.99 15.65
N GLY A 90 2.08 2.84 16.52
CA GLY A 90 1.90 2.56 17.95
C GLY A 90 3.14 1.99 18.68
N HIS A 91 2.88 1.21 19.72
CA HIS A 91 3.91 0.45 20.45
C HIS A 91 4.32 -0.79 19.62
N GLY A 92 5.35 -0.62 18.78
CA GLY A 92 5.85 -1.67 17.89
C GLY A 92 6.49 -1.14 16.59
N ALA A 93 6.33 0.15 16.30
CA ALA A 93 7.00 0.83 15.19
C ALA A 93 8.54 0.76 15.26
N GLN A 94 9.10 0.53 16.45
CA GLN A 94 10.54 0.47 16.69
C GLN A 94 11.16 -0.69 15.87
N GLY A 95 11.94 -0.35 14.84
CA GLY A 95 12.54 -1.34 13.93
C GLY A 95 11.70 -1.65 12.68
N CYS A 96 10.51 -1.08 12.55
CA CYS A 96 9.76 -1.14 11.30
C CYS A 96 10.46 -0.25 10.25
N LYS A 97 10.92 -0.87 9.16
CA LYS A 97 11.53 -0.16 8.03
C LYS A 97 10.43 0.51 7.19
N PRO A 98 10.74 1.57 6.42
CA PRO A 98 9.81 2.11 5.44
C PRO A 98 9.32 1.03 4.48
N LEU A 99 8.05 1.15 4.07
CA LEU A 99 7.50 0.36 2.98
C LEU A 99 8.21 0.77 1.69
N ARG A 100 8.62 -0.21 0.90
CA ARG A 100 9.23 0.06 -0.40
C ARG A 100 8.13 0.29 -1.43
N THR A 101 7.97 1.53 -1.89
CA THR A 101 7.05 1.94 -2.96
C THR A 101 7.73 1.96 -4.33
#